data_AF-A0A7W7CTD7-F1
#
_entry.id   AF-A0A7W7CTD7-F1
#
_cell.length_a   1.000
_cell.length_b   1.000
_cell.length_c   1.000
_cell.angle_alpha   90.00
_cell.angle_beta   90.00
_cell.angle_gamma   90.00
#
_symmetry.space_group_name_H-M   'P 1'
#
loop_
_entity.id
_entity.type
_entity.pdbx_description
1 polymer ?
#
loop_
_entity_poly.entity_id
_entity_poly.type
_entity_poly.pdbx_seq_one_letter_code
_entity_poly.pdbx_strand_id
1 'polypeptide(L)'
;MSFHGVRLGGDAADVAANLRGVGVELVEDDEGGWTLGDGTIAVAVEEGEVYGVAVTAPERIGGELLPVAGGATGEPVMSHVVEPGRGIGVVALGETRAAVRARLHDALTWTTGPDAAEDTFFDDGLVVRYTAGDRVERIHIVRADHVGYAGVTVLPGEFDAVRERLVAAGHEVAERELAVELKGAGVQLWLANTQTTHRLPVSEVVIG
;
A
#
# COMPACT_ATOMS: atom_id res chain seq x y z
N MET A 1 2.48 13.29 9.62
CA MET A 1 3.72 12.84 10.28
C MET A 1 4.55 14.06 10.68
N SER A 2 5.38 13.97 11.72
CA SER A 2 6.27 15.06 12.14
C SER A 2 7.65 14.56 12.57
N PHE A 3 8.70 15.33 12.28
CA PHE A 3 10.09 15.04 12.63
C PHE A 3 10.71 16.23 13.35
N HIS A 4 11.24 16.01 14.56
CA HIS A 4 11.71 17.09 15.46
C HIS A 4 10.69 18.25 15.63
N GLY A 5 9.40 17.95 15.62
CA GLY A 5 8.33 18.94 15.73
C GLY A 5 7.94 19.64 14.42
N VAL A 6 8.65 19.38 13.31
CA VAL A 6 8.29 19.87 11.97
C VAL A 6 7.31 18.92 11.31
N ARG A 7 6.21 19.44 10.76
CA ARG A 7 5.26 18.66 9.95
C ARG A 7 5.86 18.37 8.57
N LEU A 8 5.84 17.10 8.16
CA LEU A 8 6.42 16.65 6.86
C LEU A 8 5.37 16.55 5.75
N GLY A 9 4.47 17.52 5.62
CA GLY A 9 3.44 17.48 4.59
C GLY A 9 2.84 18.85 4.33
N GLY A 10 2.43 19.09 3.08
CA GLY A 10 2.09 20.41 2.55
C GLY A 10 3.17 20.93 1.61
N ASP A 11 3.21 22.26 1.43
CA ASP A 11 4.19 22.96 0.59
C ASP A 11 5.64 22.54 0.92
N ALA A 12 6.35 22.07 -0.11
CA ALA A 12 7.68 21.51 0.04
C ALA A 12 8.73 22.55 0.43
N ALA A 13 8.59 23.80 -0.01
CA ALA A 13 9.53 24.86 0.33
C ALA A 13 9.41 25.23 1.81
N ASP A 14 8.19 25.31 2.34
CA ASP A 14 7.92 25.53 3.75
C ASP A 14 8.44 24.39 4.62
N VAL A 15 8.20 23.14 4.21
CA VAL A 15 8.71 21.95 4.93
C VAL A 15 10.25 21.98 4.96
N ALA A 16 10.90 22.21 3.82
CA ALA A 16 12.36 22.26 3.74
C ALA A 16 12.96 23.41 4.57
N ALA A 17 12.33 24.59 4.57
CA ALA A 17 12.76 25.73 5.37
C ALA A 17 12.66 25.43 6.88
N ASN A 18 11.56 24.81 7.32
CA ASN A 18 11.36 24.44 8.72
C ASN A 18 12.35 23.37 9.20
N LEU A 19 12.67 22.38 8.36
CA LEU A 19 13.67 21.37 8.68
C LEU A 19 15.08 21.95 8.82
N ARG A 20 15.49 22.80 7.86
CA ARG A 20 16.76 23.53 7.98
C ARG A 20 16.78 24.43 9.22
N GLY A 21 15.65 25.02 9.58
CA GLY A 21 15.48 25.83 10.80
C GLY A 21 15.71 25.07 12.11
N VAL A 22 15.48 23.75 12.13
CA VAL A 22 15.81 22.88 13.28
C VAL A 22 17.17 22.17 13.15
N GLY A 23 18.00 22.60 12.19
CA GLY A 23 19.37 22.12 12.01
C GLY A 23 19.50 20.82 11.22
N VAL A 24 18.47 20.44 10.47
CA VAL A 24 18.50 19.25 9.61
C VAL A 24 19.15 19.61 8.27
N GLU A 25 20.17 18.84 7.89
CA GLU A 25 20.77 18.92 6.56
C GLU A 25 19.88 18.19 5.54
N LEU A 26 19.65 18.82 4.39
CA LEU A 26 18.85 18.27 3.29
C LEU A 26 19.73 18.19 2.04
N VAL A 27 19.72 17.03 1.39
CA VAL A 27 20.34 16.75 0.11
C VAL A 27 19.24 16.65 -0.93
N GLU A 28 19.21 17.56 -1.88
CA GLU A 28 18.24 17.57 -2.98
C GLU A 28 18.58 16.46 -3.98
N ASP A 29 17.57 15.78 -4.50
CA ASP A 29 17.73 14.81 -5.58
C ASP A 29 17.50 15.45 -6.96
N ASP A 30 17.76 14.70 -8.03
CA ASP A 30 17.64 15.20 -9.40
C ASP A 30 16.17 15.44 -9.84
N GLU A 31 15.20 14.98 -9.06
CA GLU A 31 13.76 15.06 -9.33
C GLU A 31 13.07 16.16 -8.50
N GLY A 32 13.81 16.89 -7.66
CA GLY A 32 13.32 17.99 -6.82
C GLY A 32 12.78 17.57 -5.45
N GLY A 33 12.89 16.29 -5.11
CA GLY A 33 12.75 15.78 -3.75
C GLY A 33 14.00 16.03 -2.92
N TRP A 34 14.00 15.52 -1.68
CA TRP A 34 15.20 15.59 -0.85
C TRP A 34 15.30 14.43 0.13
N THR A 35 16.53 14.13 0.54
CA THR A 35 16.86 13.20 1.62
C THR A 35 17.56 13.94 2.75
N LEU A 36 17.33 13.53 3.99
CA LEU A 36 18.12 14.00 5.13
C LEU A 36 19.60 13.64 4.93
N GLY A 37 20.52 14.47 5.44
CA GLY A 37 21.97 14.24 5.31
C GLY A 37 22.44 12.90 5.90
N ASP A 38 21.69 12.31 6.83
CA ASP A 38 21.95 10.99 7.41
C ASP A 38 21.27 9.82 6.68
N GLY A 39 20.52 10.10 5.60
CA GLY A 39 19.80 9.10 4.81
C GLY A 39 18.57 8.51 5.48
N THR A 40 18.18 8.98 6.67
CA THR A 40 17.10 8.35 7.45
C THR A 40 15.71 8.70 6.96
N ILE A 41 15.54 9.80 6.25
CA ILE A 41 14.24 10.21 5.70
C ILE A 41 14.43 10.71 4.27
N ALA A 42 13.61 10.22 3.34
CA ALA A 42 13.49 10.74 1.98
C ALA A 42 12.09 11.32 1.79
N VAL A 43 11.98 12.44 1.10
CA VAL A 43 10.73 13.14 0.85
C VAL A 43 10.57 13.41 -0.63
N ALA A 44 9.46 12.95 -1.16
CA ALA A 44 9.11 13.10 -2.56
C ALA A 44 8.19 14.32 -2.73
N VAL A 45 8.50 15.13 -3.74
CA VAL A 45 7.82 16.39 -4.04
C VAL A 45 7.27 16.35 -5.46
N GLU A 46 6.01 16.76 -5.62
CA GLU A 46 5.33 16.84 -6.91
C GLU A 46 4.52 18.13 -6.94
N GLU A 47 4.66 18.90 -8.02
CA GLU A 47 4.03 20.21 -8.19
C GLU A 47 4.25 21.19 -7.01
N GLY A 48 5.36 21.02 -6.27
CA GLY A 48 5.71 21.84 -5.11
C GLY A 48 5.11 21.37 -3.78
N GLU A 49 4.35 20.29 -3.77
CA GLU A 49 3.74 19.69 -2.58
C GLU A 49 4.44 18.39 -2.19
N VAL A 50 4.57 18.14 -0.89
CA VAL A 50 5.04 16.85 -0.37
C VAL A 50 3.95 15.80 -0.55
N TYR A 51 4.20 14.83 -1.43
CA TYR A 51 3.28 13.72 -1.68
C TYR A 51 3.72 12.40 -1.05
N GLY A 52 4.99 12.27 -0.67
CA GLY A 52 5.54 11.04 -0.07
C GLY A 52 6.65 11.28 0.95
N VAL A 53 6.69 10.44 1.99
CA VAL A 53 7.76 10.44 3.01
C VAL A 53 8.18 8.99 3.28
N ALA A 54 9.43 8.64 2.99
CA ALA A 54 10.07 7.39 3.36
C ALA A 54 10.91 7.56 4.63
N VAL A 55 10.86 6.58 5.53
CA VAL A 55 11.77 6.51 6.69
C VAL A 55 12.59 5.24 6.62
N THR A 56 13.90 5.41 6.72
CA THR A 56 14.89 4.35 6.65
C THR A 56 15.64 4.28 7.98
N ALA A 57 15.81 3.07 8.53
CA ALA A 57 16.63 2.89 9.72
C ALA A 57 18.11 3.22 9.42
N PRO A 58 18.86 3.84 10.35
CA PRO A 58 20.29 4.05 10.19
C PRO A 58 21.01 2.75 9.82
N GLU A 59 21.96 2.82 8.89
CA GLU A 59 22.76 1.69 8.38
C GLU A 59 21.98 0.61 7.58
N ARG A 60 20.68 0.77 7.35
CA ARG A 60 20.01 0.08 6.25
C ARG A 60 20.07 0.99 5.02
N ILE A 61 20.67 0.51 3.94
CA ILE A 61 20.36 1.04 2.61
C ILE A 61 18.89 0.68 2.39
N GLY A 62 18.00 1.62 2.67
CA GLY A 62 16.58 1.50 2.36
C GLY A 62 16.42 1.41 0.86
N GLY A 63 15.46 0.59 0.41
CA GLY A 63 15.05 0.63 -0.99
C GLY A 63 14.68 2.05 -1.38
N GLU A 64 15.05 2.44 -2.59
CA GLU A 64 14.66 3.72 -3.18
C GLU A 64 13.13 3.73 -3.36
N LEU A 65 12.49 4.84 -2.97
CA LEU A 65 11.10 5.13 -3.36
C LEU A 65 11.15 5.89 -4.68
N LEU A 66 10.60 5.29 -5.73
CA LEU A 66 10.61 5.88 -7.07
C LEU A 66 9.18 6.15 -7.54
N PRO A 67 8.84 7.39 -7.95
CA PRO A 67 7.59 7.64 -8.65
C PRO A 67 7.57 6.89 -9.98
N VAL A 68 6.40 6.39 -10.34
CA VAL A 68 6.18 5.69 -11.59
C VAL A 68 4.87 6.15 -12.19
N ALA A 69 4.96 6.66 -13.43
CA ALA A 69 3.80 7.01 -14.22
C ALA A 69 2.93 5.78 -14.51
N GLY A 70 1.65 5.89 -14.17
CA GLY A 70 0.58 5.01 -14.57
C GLY A 70 0.03 5.33 -15.96
N GLY A 71 -0.90 4.51 -16.42
CA GLY A 71 -1.58 4.68 -17.70
C GLY A 71 -3.06 5.03 -17.59
N ALA A 72 -3.64 5.01 -16.38
CA ALA A 72 -5.03 5.34 -16.17
C ALA A 72 -5.33 6.82 -16.47
N THR A 73 -6.49 7.07 -17.08
CA THR A 73 -6.99 8.44 -17.36
C THR A 73 -8.42 8.65 -16.89
N GLY A 74 -9.02 7.67 -16.21
CA GLY A 74 -10.38 7.69 -15.70
C GLY A 74 -10.40 7.61 -14.18
N GLU A 75 -11.58 7.69 -13.57
CA GLU A 75 -11.69 7.60 -12.11
C GLU A 75 -11.13 6.26 -11.56
N PRO A 76 -10.46 6.28 -10.39
CA PRO A 76 -10.00 5.07 -9.72
C PRO A 76 -11.14 4.08 -9.44
N VAL A 77 -10.86 2.79 -9.63
CA VAL A 77 -11.84 1.73 -9.36
C VAL A 77 -11.74 1.33 -7.89
N MET A 78 -12.66 1.82 -7.05
CA MET A 78 -12.65 1.58 -5.60
C MET A 78 -13.57 0.44 -5.13
N SER A 79 -14.16 -0.33 -6.07
CA SER A 79 -15.04 -1.46 -5.77
C SER A 79 -14.50 -2.73 -6.42
N HIS A 80 -14.23 -3.75 -5.61
CA HIS A 80 -13.58 -4.97 -6.07
C HIS A 80 -14.38 -6.23 -5.73
N VAL A 81 -14.31 -7.22 -6.62
CA VAL A 81 -14.71 -8.59 -6.31
C VAL A 81 -13.46 -9.44 -6.36
N VAL A 82 -13.19 -10.15 -5.26
CA VAL A 82 -12.06 -11.07 -5.14
C VAL A 82 -12.42 -12.39 -5.80
N GLU A 83 -11.60 -12.79 -6.76
CA GLU A 83 -11.65 -14.08 -7.42
C GLU A 83 -10.47 -14.94 -6.93
N PRO A 84 -10.71 -15.97 -6.09
CA PRO A 84 -9.67 -16.82 -5.52
C PRO A 84 -8.70 -17.36 -6.57
N GLY A 85 -7.40 -17.25 -6.32
CA GLY A 85 -6.34 -17.69 -7.24
C GLY A 85 -6.24 -16.89 -8.54
N ARG A 86 -7.04 -15.84 -8.74
CA ARG A 86 -7.02 -14.99 -9.94
C ARG A 86 -6.71 -13.53 -9.63
N GLY A 87 -7.25 -12.95 -8.56
CA GLY A 87 -7.02 -11.55 -8.18
C GLY A 87 -8.31 -10.75 -8.09
N ILE A 88 -8.31 -9.56 -8.67
CA ILE A 88 -9.46 -8.63 -8.76
C ILE A 88 -9.63 -8.13 -10.19
N GLY A 89 -10.77 -7.52 -10.51
CA GLY A 89 -11.09 -7.10 -11.88
C GLY A 89 -10.01 -6.22 -12.56
N VAL A 90 -9.27 -5.43 -11.79
CA VAL A 90 -8.22 -4.53 -12.29
C VAL A 90 -6.79 -5.09 -12.21
N VAL A 91 -6.53 -6.14 -11.42
CA VAL A 91 -5.19 -6.74 -11.27
C VAL A 91 -5.32 -8.24 -11.09
N ALA A 92 -4.61 -9.01 -11.92
CA ALA A 92 -4.59 -10.47 -11.83
C ALA A 92 -3.24 -11.00 -11.34
N LEU A 93 -3.26 -12.10 -10.57
CA LEU A 93 -2.06 -12.86 -10.21
C LEU A 93 -1.34 -13.36 -11.47
N GLY A 94 -0.01 -13.26 -11.49
CA GLY A 94 0.84 -13.66 -12.63
C GLY A 94 0.90 -12.65 -13.79
N GLU A 95 0.09 -11.59 -13.76
CA GLU A 95 0.16 -10.48 -14.71
C GLU A 95 1.51 -9.76 -14.62
N THR A 96 1.98 -9.16 -15.72
CA THR A 96 3.24 -8.42 -15.71
C THR A 96 3.08 -7.06 -15.04
N ARG A 97 4.13 -6.60 -14.34
CA ARG A 97 4.18 -5.27 -13.73
C ARG A 97 3.86 -4.14 -14.70
N ALA A 98 4.40 -4.21 -15.92
CA ALA A 98 4.13 -3.24 -16.97
C ALA A 98 2.64 -3.16 -17.35
N ALA A 99 1.94 -4.31 -17.40
CA ALA A 99 0.52 -4.34 -17.72
C ALA A 99 -0.36 -3.77 -16.59
N VAL A 100 0.05 -3.98 -15.33
CA VAL A 100 -0.60 -3.36 -14.17
C VAL A 100 -0.44 -1.83 -14.23
N ARG A 101 0.79 -1.33 -14.41
CA ARG A 101 1.08 0.12 -14.49
C ARG A 101 0.35 0.80 -15.64
N ALA A 102 0.25 0.15 -16.79
CA ALA A 102 -0.49 0.69 -17.93
C ALA A 102 -2.00 0.83 -17.68
N ARG A 103 -2.54 0.16 -16.66
CA ARG A 103 -3.98 0.15 -16.34
C ARG A 103 -4.35 1.02 -15.14
N LEU A 104 -3.43 1.16 -14.19
CA LEU A 104 -3.64 1.88 -12.94
C LEU A 104 -3.05 3.30 -13.00
N HIS A 105 -3.33 4.07 -11.95
CA HIS A 105 -2.79 5.42 -11.77
C HIS A 105 -1.31 5.39 -11.40
N ASP A 106 -0.75 6.56 -11.10
CA ASP A 106 0.63 6.68 -10.68
C ASP A 106 0.89 5.89 -9.40
N ALA A 107 2.11 5.37 -9.30
CA ALA A 107 2.54 4.55 -8.18
C ALA A 107 3.83 5.05 -7.56
N LEU A 108 4.01 4.73 -6.28
CA LEU A 108 5.33 4.68 -5.67
C LEU A 108 5.86 3.24 -5.70
N THR A 109 7.03 3.06 -6.28
CA THR A 109 7.77 1.80 -6.24
C THR A 109 8.65 1.74 -5.02
N TRP A 110 8.61 0.63 -4.30
CA TRP A 110 9.63 0.26 -3.33
C TRP A 110 10.38 -0.98 -3.80
N THR A 111 11.72 -0.92 -3.84
CA THR A 111 12.57 -2.06 -4.19
C THR A 111 13.22 -2.64 -2.94
N THR A 112 12.79 -3.83 -2.50
CA THR A 112 13.45 -4.54 -1.40
C THR A 112 14.54 -5.45 -1.96
N GLY A 113 15.73 -4.89 -2.23
CA GLY A 113 16.84 -5.65 -2.80
C GLY A 113 16.62 -6.06 -4.27
N PRO A 114 17.45 -6.98 -4.81
CA PRO A 114 17.53 -7.22 -6.26
C PRO A 114 16.31 -7.92 -6.88
N ASP A 115 15.44 -8.54 -6.06
CA ASP A 115 14.55 -9.61 -6.57
C ASP A 115 13.05 -9.41 -6.27
N ALA A 116 12.65 -8.45 -5.44
CA ALA A 116 11.23 -8.22 -5.14
C ALA A 116 10.93 -6.72 -5.06
N ALA A 117 10.00 -6.29 -5.91
CA ALA A 117 9.51 -4.93 -5.96
C ALA A 117 8.03 -4.87 -5.58
N GLU A 118 7.62 -3.73 -5.07
CA GLU A 118 6.25 -3.44 -4.67
C GLU A 118 5.85 -2.08 -5.23
N ASP A 119 4.67 -2.00 -5.84
CA ASP A 119 4.09 -0.74 -6.33
C ASP A 119 2.89 -0.39 -5.45
N THR A 120 2.88 0.83 -4.91
CA THR A 120 1.77 1.41 -4.17
C THR A 120 1.01 2.38 -5.08
N PHE A 121 -0.19 1.99 -5.49
CA PHE A 121 -1.12 2.79 -6.30
C PHE A 121 -2.11 3.50 -5.36
N PHE A 122 -1.76 4.71 -4.90
CA PHE A 122 -2.52 5.39 -3.85
C PHE A 122 -3.95 5.69 -4.26
N ASP A 123 -4.15 6.20 -5.47
CA ASP A 123 -5.47 6.56 -5.98
C ASP A 123 -6.38 5.34 -6.10
N ASP A 124 -5.84 4.24 -6.60
CA ASP A 124 -6.54 2.95 -6.72
C ASP A 124 -6.68 2.20 -5.38
N GLY A 125 -5.99 2.63 -4.33
CA GLY A 125 -6.05 1.98 -3.01
C GLY A 125 -5.42 0.59 -2.97
N LEU A 126 -4.43 0.34 -3.83
CA LEU A 126 -3.80 -0.97 -4.01
C LEU A 126 -2.30 -0.92 -3.68
N VAL A 127 -1.80 -2.02 -3.10
CA VAL A 127 -0.37 -2.34 -3.09
C VAL A 127 -0.16 -3.66 -3.82
N VAL A 128 0.73 -3.68 -4.79
CA VAL A 128 0.97 -4.86 -5.65
C VAL A 128 2.42 -5.28 -5.53
N ARG A 129 2.63 -6.51 -5.07
CA ARG A 129 3.97 -7.11 -4.94
C ARG A 129 4.26 -7.99 -6.14
N TYR A 130 5.49 -7.94 -6.61
CA TYR A 130 5.96 -8.70 -7.76
C TYR A 130 7.06 -9.71 -7.39
N THR A 131 7.04 -10.84 -8.09
CA THR A 131 8.17 -11.80 -8.11
C THR A 131 9.39 -11.19 -8.82
N ALA A 132 10.55 -11.84 -8.70
CA ALA A 132 11.77 -11.49 -9.44
C ALA A 132 11.60 -11.53 -10.97
N GLY A 133 10.57 -12.22 -11.47
CA GLY A 133 10.21 -12.25 -12.89
C GLY A 133 9.26 -11.14 -13.31
N ASP A 134 9.07 -10.10 -12.49
CA ASP A 134 8.17 -8.96 -12.74
C ASP A 134 6.70 -9.36 -12.96
N ARG A 135 6.27 -10.40 -12.24
CA ARG A 135 4.90 -10.90 -12.23
C ARG A 135 4.23 -10.70 -10.89
N VAL A 136 2.96 -10.30 -10.90
CA VAL A 136 2.14 -10.13 -9.69
C VAL A 136 2.16 -11.41 -8.87
N GLU A 137 2.71 -11.30 -7.66
CA GLU A 137 2.74 -12.33 -6.63
C GLU A 137 1.58 -12.15 -5.66
N ARG A 138 1.32 -10.89 -5.28
CA ARG A 138 0.37 -10.56 -4.21
C ARG A 138 -0.29 -9.24 -4.47
N ILE A 139 -1.56 -9.15 -4.11
CA ILE A 139 -2.39 -7.94 -4.22
C ILE A 139 -2.92 -7.62 -2.83
N HIS A 140 -2.73 -6.38 -2.41
CA HIS A 140 -3.21 -5.83 -1.16
C HIS A 140 -4.23 -4.75 -1.49
N ILE A 141 -5.46 -4.89 -1.00
CA ILE A 141 -6.48 -3.85 -1.07
C ILE A 141 -6.44 -3.11 0.26
N VAL A 142 -5.77 -1.95 0.26
CA VAL A 142 -5.54 -1.12 1.46
C VAL A 142 -6.57 -0.02 1.62
N ARG A 143 -7.27 0.34 0.53
CA ARG A 143 -8.40 1.29 0.53
C ARG A 143 -9.39 0.90 -0.57
N ALA A 144 -10.67 0.76 -0.22
CA ALA A 144 -11.75 0.52 -1.17
C ALA A 144 -13.10 0.99 -0.57
N ASP A 145 -14.04 1.36 -1.43
CA ASP A 145 -15.44 1.60 -1.05
C ASP A 145 -16.18 0.29 -0.83
N HIS A 146 -15.82 -0.75 -1.59
CA HIS A 146 -16.41 -2.08 -1.47
C HIS A 146 -15.44 -3.19 -1.86
N VAL A 147 -15.44 -4.28 -1.10
CA VAL A 147 -14.78 -5.54 -1.47
C VAL A 147 -15.73 -6.69 -1.22
N GLY A 148 -16.06 -7.43 -2.27
CA GLY A 148 -16.83 -8.66 -2.21
C GLY A 148 -15.96 -9.91 -2.36
N TYR A 149 -16.31 -10.98 -1.64
CA TYR A 149 -15.70 -12.31 -1.80
C TYR A 149 -16.80 -13.37 -1.68
N ALA A 150 -16.95 -14.24 -2.68
CA ALA A 150 -17.93 -15.33 -2.68
C ALA A 150 -19.37 -14.90 -2.28
N GLY A 151 -19.79 -13.70 -2.71
CA GLY A 151 -21.09 -13.12 -2.37
C GLY A 151 -21.19 -12.47 -0.97
N VAL A 152 -20.14 -12.54 -0.16
CA VAL A 152 -20.02 -11.85 1.12
C VAL A 152 -19.36 -10.48 0.90
N THR A 153 -19.96 -9.42 1.44
CA THR A 153 -19.30 -8.11 1.53
C THR A 153 -18.29 -8.14 2.68
N VAL A 154 -17.01 -8.06 2.31
CA VAL A 154 -15.86 -8.07 3.21
C VAL A 154 -15.51 -6.65 3.66
N LEU A 155 -15.47 -5.71 2.72
CA LEU A 155 -15.27 -4.29 2.97
C LEU A 155 -16.44 -3.49 2.38
N PRO A 156 -17.00 -2.50 3.10
CA PRO A 156 -16.84 -2.31 4.53
C PRO A 156 -17.45 -3.49 5.30
N GLY A 157 -16.84 -3.84 6.43
CA GLY A 157 -17.34 -4.92 7.27
C GLY A 157 -16.65 -4.95 8.63
N GLU A 158 -17.44 -5.17 9.68
CA GLU A 158 -16.91 -5.52 10.99
C GLU A 158 -16.30 -6.91 10.91
N PHE A 159 -15.06 -7.07 11.39
CA PHE A 159 -14.26 -8.27 11.19
C PHE A 159 -14.96 -9.55 11.66
N ASP A 160 -15.49 -9.55 12.88
CA ASP A 160 -16.19 -10.72 13.43
C ASP A 160 -17.45 -11.05 12.63
N ALA A 161 -18.21 -10.04 12.20
CA ALA A 161 -19.40 -10.26 11.37
C ALA A 161 -19.07 -10.75 9.96
N VAL A 162 -17.94 -10.31 9.38
CA VAL A 162 -17.44 -10.85 8.10
C VAL A 162 -17.01 -12.29 8.28
N ARG A 163 -16.23 -12.58 9.32
CA ARG A 163 -15.76 -13.93 9.68
C ARG A 163 -16.92 -14.91 9.87
N GLU A 164 -17.93 -14.53 10.66
CA GLU A 164 -19.14 -15.33 10.87
C GLU A 164 -19.89 -15.60 9.55
N ARG A 165 -20.04 -14.58 8.70
CA ARG A 165 -20.67 -14.74 7.37
C ARG A 165 -19.88 -15.68 6.46
N LEU A 166 -18.56 -15.63 6.49
CA LEU A 166 -17.70 -16.54 5.69
C LEU A 166 -17.80 -17.99 6.17
N VAL A 167 -17.79 -18.21 7.48
CA VAL A 167 -18.02 -19.54 8.07
C VAL A 167 -19.43 -20.05 7.73
N ALA A 168 -20.45 -19.19 7.84
CA ALA A 168 -21.82 -19.54 7.49
C ALA A 168 -21.99 -19.84 5.99
N ALA A 169 -21.17 -19.21 5.13
CA ALA A 169 -21.09 -19.49 3.69
C ALA A 169 -20.28 -20.77 3.37
N GLY A 170 -19.74 -21.46 4.37
CA GLY A 170 -19.04 -22.73 4.21
C GLY A 170 -17.54 -22.62 3.96
N HIS A 171 -16.94 -21.44 4.17
CA HIS A 171 -15.49 -21.28 4.05
C HIS A 171 -14.77 -21.75 5.32
N GLU A 172 -13.67 -22.48 5.14
CA GLU A 172 -12.78 -22.85 6.23
C GLU A 172 -11.85 -21.67 6.54
N VAL A 173 -11.92 -21.18 7.78
CA VAL A 173 -11.16 -20.02 8.25
C VAL A 173 -10.09 -20.47 9.26
N ALA A 174 -8.86 -20.00 9.08
CA ALA A 174 -7.79 -20.15 10.06
C ALA A 174 -7.49 -18.81 10.74
N GLU A 175 -7.55 -18.79 12.06
CA GLU A 175 -7.22 -17.61 12.86
C GLU A 175 -5.70 -17.37 12.85
N ARG A 176 -5.30 -16.11 12.67
CA ARG A 176 -3.94 -15.59 12.85
C ARG A 176 -3.97 -14.47 13.87
N GLU A 177 -2.80 -14.02 14.33
CA GLU A 177 -2.71 -12.99 15.37
C GLU A 177 -3.42 -11.69 14.99
N LEU A 178 -3.31 -11.26 13.72
CA LEU A 178 -3.91 -10.01 13.20
C LEU A 178 -4.70 -10.22 11.90
N ALA A 179 -5.06 -11.46 11.59
CA ALA A 179 -5.74 -11.78 10.35
C ALA A 179 -6.58 -13.04 10.46
N VAL A 180 -7.47 -13.23 9.50
CA VAL A 180 -8.05 -14.54 9.19
C VAL A 180 -7.62 -14.96 7.79
N GLU A 181 -7.23 -16.23 7.66
CA GLU A 181 -6.88 -16.83 6.37
C GLU A 181 -8.03 -17.73 5.90
N LEU A 182 -8.44 -17.57 4.65
CA LEU A 182 -9.40 -18.44 3.99
C LEU A 182 -8.64 -19.58 3.33
N LYS A 183 -8.68 -20.76 3.96
CA LYS A 183 -7.85 -21.89 3.53
C LYS A 183 -8.17 -22.31 2.10
N GLY A 184 -7.11 -22.48 1.31
CA GLY A 184 -7.20 -22.90 -0.09
C GLY A 184 -7.70 -21.82 -1.06
N ALA A 185 -8.04 -20.62 -0.57
CA ALA A 185 -8.49 -19.51 -1.41
C ALA A 185 -7.37 -18.53 -1.77
N GLY A 186 -6.25 -18.56 -1.03
CA GLY A 186 -5.19 -17.56 -1.18
C GLY A 186 -5.62 -16.16 -0.73
N VAL A 187 -6.55 -16.07 0.24
CA VAL A 187 -7.10 -14.80 0.71
C VAL A 187 -6.91 -14.66 2.21
N GLN A 188 -6.44 -13.50 2.65
CA GLN A 188 -6.34 -13.11 4.04
C GLN A 188 -7.05 -11.79 4.30
N LEU A 189 -7.75 -11.69 5.43
CA LEU A 189 -8.38 -10.45 5.89
C LEU A 189 -7.61 -9.96 7.11
N TRP A 190 -7.09 -8.74 7.04
CA TRP A 190 -6.27 -8.16 8.11
C TRP A 190 -7.08 -7.19 8.98
N LEU A 191 -6.68 -7.10 10.24
CA LEU A 191 -7.24 -6.23 11.27
C LEU A 191 -6.40 -4.97 11.45
N ALA A 192 -7.05 -3.81 11.58
CA ALA A 192 -6.41 -2.64 12.16
C ALA A 192 -6.68 -2.63 13.68
N ASN A 193 -5.62 -2.87 14.46
CA ASN A 193 -5.51 -2.75 15.94
C ASN A 193 -5.88 -4.03 16.76
N THR A 194 -5.15 -4.26 17.86
CA THR A 194 -5.31 -5.40 18.81
C THR A 194 -6.10 -5.05 20.06
N GLN A 195 -6.56 -3.81 20.21
CA GLN A 195 -7.23 -3.36 21.44
C GLN A 195 -8.68 -3.87 21.52
N THR A 196 -8.97 -4.64 22.57
CA THR A 196 -10.20 -5.41 22.79
C THR A 196 -11.47 -4.60 23.08
N THR A 197 -11.40 -3.27 23.12
CA THR A 197 -12.52 -2.39 23.52
C THR A 197 -13.33 -1.81 22.36
N HIS A 198 -12.90 -2.02 21.11
CA HIS A 198 -13.58 -1.51 19.92
C HIS A 198 -13.94 -2.64 18.96
N ARG A 199 -15.12 -2.56 18.33
CA ARG A 199 -15.49 -3.41 17.19
C ARG A 199 -14.62 -3.01 16.00
N LEU A 200 -13.83 -3.95 15.47
CA LEU A 200 -12.76 -3.65 14.53
C LEU A 200 -13.21 -3.87 13.07
N PRO A 201 -12.90 -2.95 12.15
CA PRO A 201 -13.14 -3.18 10.73
C PRO A 201 -12.10 -4.13 10.15
N VAL A 202 -12.44 -4.81 9.05
CA VAL A 202 -11.43 -5.31 8.11
C VAL A 202 -10.68 -4.10 7.56
N SER A 203 -9.35 -4.07 7.72
CA SER A 203 -8.52 -2.94 7.28
C SER A 203 -7.88 -3.17 5.92
N GLU A 204 -7.68 -4.44 5.55
CA GLU A 204 -6.97 -4.80 4.33
C GLU A 204 -7.38 -6.22 3.90
N VAL A 205 -7.43 -6.42 2.59
CA VAL A 205 -7.66 -7.74 1.97
C VAL A 205 -6.44 -8.10 1.13
N VAL A 206 -5.81 -9.23 1.46
CA VAL A 206 -4.59 -9.70 0.81
C VAL A 206 -4.90 -10.94 -0.02
N ILE A 207 -4.41 -10.98 -1.25
CA ILE A 207 -4.63 -12.07 -2.22
C ILE A 207 -3.27 -12.57 -2.72
N GLY A 208 -2.99 -13.87 -2.61
CA GLY A 208 -1.74 -14.49 -3.08
C GLY A 208 -1.67 -16.00 -2.89
#